data_AF-D1YXU4-F1
#
_entry.id   AF-D1YXU4-F1
#
_cell.length_a   1.000
_cell.length_b   1.000
_cell.length_c   1.000
_cell.angle_alpha   90.00
_cell.angle_beta   90.00
_cell.angle_gamma   90.00
#
_symmetry.space_group_name_H-M   'P 1'
#
loop_
_entity.id
_entity.type
_entity.pdbx_description
1 polymer ?
#
loop_
_entity_poly.entity_id
_entity_poly.type
_entity_poly.pdbx_seq_one_letter_code
_entity_poly.pdbx_strand_id
1 'polypeptide(L)'
;MTVPEQGEGSLNPKYVEKLVEARLYAISDKKHNDGAIITFFCPRCSHNNTVMKPLFFHTLSLDSFLHTVSGYRFETHNCVCGNKLTYKNIIIAQYSHFFPDVGLDLEAEVTADSEFVTFYRMDLKGVREELSNIMDFRYMYDAFGHVFSVRETWKRMLSTVKETRSIQAYNIERGYVIVAVPGDIPHADVSTREIVGPSWPGSSAVVIKLSEIDGEREAPKDSFKEWMPEFVDDIKKNRIDASVVIDSQVVKKLVEGTLKREDIGYTIKEDTCRIEKKPFSAYFSFKDIIRSAAFRGKTLQEAIDEKVDIAVNKVYSAESLLKLLRRDLPTYEFALDGDMLEIINPRTGESQKIDPYSPMPKGGTRDLTAELKDVLSKNEKFHPVCKCGRPAFILKSIEPASWIKSTPGVLDLVYEEREGIVILYSTACGQHVNPVRKTDLAEWLVERKDLDDAFEEELDSLRINVEAHAGKFGKDVIVGALSNNACDIMVHPAFVKGLLDAVNVNLGDRVIVYAPLKELILVYREDADINNLNTAVVQLQEISATKELRQTVLDYAAYFDLAEGHGIFNIIDLPEKHREVEEYPIEELPPQEIDGSSDVPPEQGHYDISDEKPTS
;
A
#
# COMPACT_ATOMS: atom_id res chain seq x y z
N MET A 1 -17.93 -18.50 62.28
CA MET A 1 -16.52 -18.74 61.94
C MET A 1 -15.75 -17.54 62.42
N THR A 2 -14.83 -17.77 63.34
CA THR A 2 -14.01 -16.78 64.03
C THR A 2 -13.08 -16.08 63.04
N VAL A 3 -13.02 -14.74 63.14
CA VAL A 3 -12.01 -13.91 62.48
C VAL A 3 -10.64 -14.38 62.96
N PRO A 4 -9.69 -14.77 62.07
CA PRO A 4 -8.35 -15.11 62.52
C PRO A 4 -7.70 -13.86 63.10
N GLU A 5 -7.15 -13.99 64.30
CA GLU A 5 -6.29 -12.97 64.91
C GLU A 5 -5.16 -12.62 63.95
N GLN A 6 -4.99 -11.32 63.71
CA GLN A 6 -3.86 -10.73 63.01
C GLN A 6 -2.58 -11.01 63.81
N GLY A 7 -1.94 -12.14 63.54
CA GLY A 7 -0.54 -12.36 63.86
C GLY A 7 0.34 -11.43 63.02
N GLU A 8 1.45 -10.99 63.61
CA GLU A 8 2.47 -10.09 63.07
C GLU A 8 2.60 -10.10 61.54
N GLY A 9 2.14 -9.00 60.91
CA GLY A 9 2.73 -8.25 59.78
C GLY A 9 3.42 -8.94 58.61
N SER A 10 3.31 -10.25 58.43
CA SER A 10 3.95 -10.99 57.34
C SER A 10 2.90 -11.49 56.36
N LEU A 11 3.06 -11.16 55.08
CA LEU A 11 2.24 -11.73 54.02
C LEU A 11 2.33 -13.25 54.06
N ASN A 12 1.18 -13.92 53.87
CA ASN A 12 1.17 -15.38 53.76
C ASN A 12 2.14 -15.82 52.65
N PRO A 13 3.11 -16.71 52.94
CA PRO A 13 4.14 -17.14 51.99
C PRO A 13 3.59 -17.63 50.65
N LYS A 14 2.40 -18.23 50.64
CA LYS A 14 1.71 -18.68 49.43
C LYS A 14 1.31 -17.53 48.48
N TYR A 15 1.13 -16.31 48.99
CA TYR A 15 0.92 -15.15 48.13
C TYR A 15 2.22 -14.68 47.51
N VAL A 16 3.31 -14.69 48.27
CA VAL A 16 4.64 -14.31 47.76
C VAL A 16 5.08 -15.24 46.64
N GLU A 17 4.92 -16.56 46.80
CA GLU A 17 5.21 -17.55 45.75
C GLU A 17 4.42 -17.25 44.46
N LYS A 18 3.13 -16.95 44.58
CA LYS A 18 2.28 -16.60 43.43
C LYS A 18 2.66 -15.30 42.75
N LEU A 19 3.15 -14.30 43.51
CA LEU A 19 3.63 -13.04 42.95
C LEU A 19 4.90 -13.26 42.14
N VAL A 20 5.84 -14.04 42.68
CA VAL A 20 7.07 -14.45 41.99
C VAL A 20 6.74 -15.21 40.71
N GLU A 21 5.87 -16.22 40.77
CA GLU A 21 5.44 -16.96 39.59
C GLU A 21 4.81 -16.05 38.53
N ALA A 22 3.91 -15.15 38.94
CA ALA A 22 3.27 -14.21 38.04
C ALA A 22 4.27 -13.22 37.42
N ARG A 23 5.28 -12.79 38.17
CA ARG A 23 6.32 -11.88 37.68
C ARG A 23 7.26 -12.56 36.71
N LEU A 24 7.74 -13.77 37.02
CA LEU A 24 8.57 -14.56 36.11
C LEU A 24 7.82 -14.87 34.80
N TYR A 25 6.53 -15.19 34.89
CA TYR A 25 5.68 -15.36 33.71
C TYR A 25 5.61 -14.07 32.87
N ALA A 26 5.39 -12.91 33.50
CA ALA A 26 5.34 -11.61 32.83
C ALA A 26 6.65 -11.23 32.11
N ILE A 27 7.79 -11.54 32.74
CA ILE A 27 9.12 -11.34 32.15
C ILE A 27 9.28 -12.24 30.92
N SER A 28 8.89 -13.51 31.02
CA SER A 28 9.09 -14.50 29.95
C SER A 28 8.16 -14.34 28.73
N ASP A 29 6.88 -14.04 28.94
CA ASP A 29 5.85 -14.20 27.92
C ASP A 29 5.39 -12.87 27.29
N LYS A 30 5.56 -11.74 28.01
CA LYS A 30 4.95 -10.46 27.61
C LYS A 30 5.91 -9.29 27.41
N LYS A 31 7.23 -9.53 27.49
CA LYS A 31 8.26 -8.47 27.43
C LYS A 31 7.96 -7.28 28.34
N HIS A 32 7.28 -7.53 29.47
CA HIS A 32 7.02 -6.50 30.46
C HIS A 32 8.26 -6.34 31.33
N ASN A 33 9.30 -5.71 30.78
CA ASN A 33 10.48 -5.35 31.56
C ASN A 33 10.05 -4.55 32.80
N ASP A 34 9.07 -3.66 32.62
CA ASP A 34 8.50 -2.87 33.71
C ASP A 34 7.03 -3.21 33.90
N GLY A 35 6.63 -3.44 35.15
CA GLY A 35 5.28 -3.88 35.44
C GLY A 35 4.86 -3.67 36.89
N ALA A 36 3.57 -3.77 37.13
CA ALA A 36 3.00 -3.80 38.46
C ALA A 36 2.03 -4.97 38.60
N ILE A 37 2.12 -5.65 39.73
CA ILE A 37 1.17 -6.68 40.16
C ILE A 37 0.48 -6.16 41.41
N ILE A 38 -0.83 -5.88 41.29
CA ILE A 38 -1.63 -5.29 42.37
C ILE A 38 -2.76 -6.25 42.70
N THR A 39 -2.82 -6.70 43.95
CA THR A 39 -3.86 -7.60 44.43
C THR A 39 -4.77 -6.89 45.41
N PHE A 40 -6.07 -6.92 45.14
CA PHE A 40 -7.12 -6.32 45.96
C PHE A 40 -7.99 -7.38 46.65
N PHE A 41 -8.34 -7.18 47.91
CA PHE A 41 -9.38 -7.93 48.61
C PHE A 41 -10.75 -7.29 48.41
N CYS A 42 -11.72 -8.03 47.89
CA CYS A 42 -13.10 -7.54 47.78
C CYS A 42 -13.90 -7.87 49.06
N PRO A 43 -14.30 -6.87 49.87
CA PRO A 43 -15.08 -7.14 51.09
C PRO A 43 -16.49 -7.66 50.81
N ARG A 44 -17.02 -7.44 49.59
CA ARG A 44 -18.39 -7.85 49.22
C ARG A 44 -18.51 -9.35 48.90
N CYS A 45 -17.51 -9.92 48.23
CA CYS A 45 -17.53 -11.33 47.78
C CYS A 45 -16.35 -12.16 48.29
N SER A 46 -15.49 -11.55 49.12
CA SER A 46 -14.29 -12.17 49.70
C SER A 46 -13.29 -12.72 48.69
N HIS A 47 -13.35 -12.25 47.44
CA HIS A 47 -12.45 -12.66 46.36
C HIS A 47 -11.22 -11.76 46.27
N ASN A 48 -10.07 -12.35 45.97
CA ASN A 48 -8.84 -11.62 45.66
C ASN A 48 -8.76 -11.35 44.17
N ASN A 49 -8.63 -10.09 43.79
CA ASN A 49 -8.57 -9.66 42.41
C ASN A 49 -7.15 -9.16 42.14
N THR A 50 -6.38 -9.93 41.37
CA THR A 50 -5.02 -9.56 40.98
C THR A 50 -5.01 -8.97 39.60
N VAL A 51 -4.42 -7.79 39.47
CA VAL A 51 -4.25 -7.06 38.23
C VAL A 51 -2.76 -6.98 37.92
N MET A 52 -2.41 -7.33 36.69
CA MET A 52 -1.07 -7.15 36.16
C MET A 52 -1.14 -6.07 35.08
N LYS A 53 -0.28 -5.06 35.20
CA LYS A 53 -0.20 -3.97 34.22
C LYS A 53 1.25 -3.62 33.88
N PRO A 54 1.57 -3.32 32.61
CA PRO A 54 2.87 -2.74 32.26
C PRO A 54 3.02 -1.32 32.82
N LEU A 55 4.26 -0.95 33.16
CA LEU A 55 4.63 0.44 33.45
C LEU A 55 5.24 1.03 32.18
N PHE A 56 4.49 1.87 31.47
CA PHE A 56 4.99 2.48 30.24
C PHE A 56 5.74 3.78 30.56
N PHE A 57 7.04 3.68 30.83
CA PHE A 57 7.92 4.85 30.96
C PHE A 57 9.01 4.81 29.90
N HIS A 58 9.14 5.89 29.11
CA HIS A 58 10.18 5.99 28.07
C HIS A 58 11.58 6.24 28.66
N THR A 59 11.67 6.68 29.91
CA THR A 59 12.89 6.90 30.69
C THR A 59 12.55 6.78 32.17
N LEU A 60 12.83 5.63 32.76
CA LEU A 60 12.56 5.38 34.18
C LEU A 60 13.73 5.92 35.01
N SER A 61 13.56 7.06 35.68
CA SER A 61 14.46 7.51 36.75
C SER A 61 14.03 6.94 38.10
N LEU A 62 14.94 6.87 39.07
CA LEU A 62 14.60 6.35 40.41
C LEU A 62 13.45 7.16 41.02
N ASP A 63 13.47 8.47 40.84
CA ASP A 63 12.38 9.36 41.28
C ASP A 63 11.06 9.05 40.60
N SER A 64 11.06 8.79 39.29
CA SER A 64 9.83 8.44 38.56
C SER A 64 9.28 7.07 38.98
N PHE A 65 10.17 6.12 39.26
CA PHE A 65 9.80 4.81 39.79
C PHE A 65 9.21 4.95 41.20
N LEU A 66 9.88 5.68 42.09
CA LEU A 66 9.38 5.96 43.44
C LEU A 66 8.06 6.75 43.42
N HIS A 67 7.91 7.69 42.49
CA HIS A 67 6.65 8.42 42.29
C HIS A 67 5.54 7.45 41.86
N THR A 68 5.83 6.53 40.93
CA THR A 68 4.89 5.49 40.50
C THR A 68 4.49 4.58 41.65
N VAL A 69 5.45 4.14 42.46
CA VAL A 69 5.20 3.38 43.69
C VAL A 69 4.29 4.19 44.60
N SER A 70 4.61 5.46 44.89
CA SER A 70 3.80 6.33 45.76
C SER A 70 2.38 6.58 45.24
N GLY A 71 2.18 6.42 43.93
CA GLY A 71 0.90 6.52 43.25
C GLY A 71 -0.09 5.41 43.60
N TYR A 72 0.31 4.36 44.32
CA TYR A 72 -0.57 3.25 44.72
C TYR A 72 -1.85 3.72 45.43
N ARG A 73 -1.80 4.87 46.12
CA ARG A 73 -2.93 5.48 46.82
C ARG A 73 -4.06 5.93 45.90
N PHE A 74 -3.81 6.04 44.60
CA PHE A 74 -4.80 6.41 43.58
C PHE A 74 -5.35 5.21 42.80
N GLU A 75 -4.86 3.99 43.07
CA GLU A 75 -5.27 2.80 42.36
C GLU A 75 -6.72 2.43 42.65
N THR A 76 -7.46 2.12 41.58
CA THR A 76 -8.83 1.64 41.66
C THR A 76 -9.05 0.50 40.68
N HIS A 77 -9.91 -0.44 41.05
CA HIS A 77 -10.21 -1.61 40.22
C HIS A 77 -11.66 -2.07 40.44
N ASN A 78 -12.29 -2.67 39.43
CA ASN A 78 -13.62 -3.24 39.57
C ASN A 78 -13.51 -4.74 39.83
N CYS A 79 -14.03 -5.20 40.97
CA CYS A 79 -14.13 -6.62 41.26
C CYS A 79 -15.08 -7.32 40.27
N VAL A 80 -14.90 -8.62 40.07
CA VAL A 80 -15.81 -9.49 39.30
C VAL A 80 -17.28 -9.37 39.75
N CYS A 81 -17.55 -9.10 41.05
CA CYS A 81 -18.91 -8.90 41.56
C CYS A 81 -19.47 -7.47 41.34
N GLY A 82 -18.77 -6.63 40.58
CA GLY A 82 -19.12 -5.24 40.29
C GLY A 82 -18.81 -4.24 41.41
N ASN A 83 -18.20 -4.69 42.53
CA ASN A 83 -17.79 -3.78 43.60
C ASN A 83 -16.55 -2.98 43.19
N LYS A 84 -16.55 -1.67 43.40
CA LYS A 84 -15.38 -0.81 43.16
C LYS A 84 -14.39 -0.94 44.32
N LEU A 85 -13.18 -1.39 44.01
CA LEU A 85 -12.05 -1.53 44.92
C LEU A 85 -11.15 -0.31 44.80
N THR A 86 -10.61 0.15 45.93
CA THR A 86 -9.72 1.31 46.04
C THR A 86 -8.41 0.90 46.70
N TYR A 87 -7.48 1.84 46.86
CA TYR A 87 -6.21 1.58 47.56
C TYR A 87 -6.38 0.96 48.95
N LYS A 88 -7.48 1.26 49.67
CA LYS A 88 -7.79 0.65 50.99
C LYS A 88 -8.07 -0.85 50.92
N ASN A 89 -8.31 -1.36 49.73
CA ASN A 89 -8.57 -2.76 49.48
C ASN A 89 -7.33 -3.51 48.97
N ILE A 90 -6.20 -2.83 48.76
CA ILE A 90 -4.96 -3.46 48.31
C ILE A 90 -4.42 -4.35 49.43
N ILE A 91 -4.15 -5.62 49.11
CA ILE A 91 -3.39 -6.56 49.94
C ILE A 91 -1.90 -6.34 49.71
N ILE A 92 -1.52 -6.19 48.44
CA ILE A 92 -0.15 -6.00 48.00
C ILE A 92 -0.12 -5.30 46.65
N ALA A 93 0.76 -4.31 46.52
CA ALA A 93 1.13 -3.68 45.27
C ALA A 93 2.64 -3.85 45.08
N GLN A 94 3.02 -4.62 44.07
CA GLN A 94 4.41 -4.84 43.68
C GLN A 94 4.66 -4.08 42.39
N TYR A 95 5.61 -3.17 42.39
CA TYR A 95 6.11 -2.46 41.21
C TYR A 95 7.50 -2.99 40.89
N SER A 96 7.76 -3.34 39.64
CA SER A 96 8.98 -4.02 39.25
C SER A 96 9.62 -3.41 38.01
N HIS A 97 10.94 -3.43 37.98
CA HIS A 97 11.79 -3.04 36.86
C HIS A 97 12.85 -4.12 36.62
N PHE A 98 12.79 -4.78 35.47
CA PHE A 98 13.65 -5.90 35.12
C PHE A 98 14.84 -5.43 34.29
N PHE A 99 16.05 -5.82 34.71
CA PHE A 99 17.31 -5.58 34.00
C PHE A 99 17.68 -6.83 33.18
N PRO A 100 17.41 -6.87 31.86
CA PRO A 100 17.49 -8.10 31.07
C PRO A 100 18.91 -8.61 30.82
N ASP A 101 19.90 -7.74 30.93
CA ASP A 101 21.32 -8.00 30.71
C ASP A 101 21.96 -8.74 31.89
N VAL A 102 21.54 -8.43 33.13
CA VAL A 102 21.98 -9.11 34.35
C VAL A 102 21.02 -10.19 34.84
N GLY A 103 19.78 -10.20 34.33
CA GLY A 103 18.77 -11.18 34.71
C GLY A 103 18.28 -10.99 36.15
N LEU A 104 18.16 -9.72 36.58
CA LEU A 104 17.72 -9.33 37.92
C LEU A 104 16.52 -8.39 37.82
N ASP A 105 15.58 -8.52 38.75
CA ASP A 105 14.39 -7.67 38.88
C ASP A 105 14.49 -6.83 40.16
N LEU A 106 14.35 -5.51 40.03
CA LEU A 106 14.14 -4.63 41.18
C LEU A 106 12.65 -4.61 41.47
N GLU A 107 12.28 -4.95 42.69
CA GLU A 107 10.88 -4.96 43.13
C GLU A 107 10.70 -3.96 44.27
N ALA A 108 9.63 -3.17 44.21
CA ALA A 108 9.16 -2.31 45.27
C ALA A 108 7.78 -2.80 45.72
N GLU A 109 7.70 -3.30 46.94
CA GLU A 109 6.51 -3.91 47.52
C GLU A 109 5.87 -2.97 48.54
N VAL A 110 4.56 -2.78 48.41
CA VAL A 110 3.72 -2.07 49.37
C VAL A 110 2.61 -3.01 49.82
N THR A 111 2.47 -3.21 51.12
CA THR A 111 1.55 -4.20 51.71
C THR A 111 0.39 -3.51 52.42
N ALA A 112 -0.74 -4.21 52.56
CA ALA A 112 -1.83 -3.76 53.42
C ALA A 112 -1.28 -3.49 54.82
N ASP A 113 -1.48 -2.28 55.33
CA ASP A 113 -1.06 -1.82 56.65
C ASP A 113 0.40 -1.33 56.78
N SER A 114 1.20 -1.34 55.70
CA SER A 114 2.53 -0.73 55.69
C SER A 114 2.53 0.68 55.08
N GLU A 115 3.08 1.66 55.80
CA GLU A 115 3.44 2.97 55.22
C GLU A 115 4.80 2.95 54.52
N PHE A 116 5.55 1.87 54.68
CA PHE A 116 6.90 1.71 54.13
C PHE A 116 6.89 0.87 52.86
N VAL A 117 7.76 1.24 51.92
CA VAL A 117 8.07 0.45 50.73
C VAL A 117 9.25 -0.46 51.07
N THR A 118 9.10 -1.75 50.84
CA THR A 118 10.21 -2.70 50.95
C THR A 118 10.74 -2.99 49.56
N PHE A 119 12.06 -2.95 49.40
CA PHE A 119 12.71 -3.21 48.13
C PHE A 119 13.31 -4.61 48.11
N TYR A 120 13.22 -5.29 46.97
CA TYR A 120 13.80 -6.61 46.78
C TYR A 120 14.56 -6.67 45.47
N ARG A 121 15.58 -7.53 45.45
CA ARG A 121 16.22 -8.04 44.25
C ARG A 121 15.75 -9.47 44.03
N MET A 122 15.22 -9.76 42.84
CA MET A 122 14.83 -11.12 42.46
C MET A 122 15.65 -11.60 41.26
N ASP A 123 16.11 -12.85 41.29
CA ASP A 123 16.74 -13.50 40.13
C ASP A 123 15.73 -14.27 39.25
N LEU A 124 16.16 -14.74 38.08
CA LEU A 124 15.32 -15.54 37.18
C LEU A 124 14.91 -16.92 37.73
N LYS A 125 15.42 -17.34 38.90
CA LYS A 125 14.98 -18.54 39.61
C LYS A 125 13.90 -18.23 40.64
N GLY A 126 13.51 -16.96 40.79
CA GLY A 126 12.52 -16.51 41.76
C GLY A 126 13.09 -16.34 43.17
N VAL A 127 14.41 -16.34 43.34
CA VAL A 127 15.04 -16.11 44.65
C VAL A 127 15.03 -14.61 44.93
N ARG A 128 14.30 -14.21 45.98
CA ARG A 128 14.19 -12.82 46.44
C ARG A 128 15.15 -12.54 47.59
N GLU A 129 15.80 -11.38 47.53
CA GLU A 129 16.64 -10.83 48.59
C GLU A 129 16.19 -9.41 48.90
N GLU A 130 15.94 -9.12 50.18
CA GLU A 130 15.53 -7.79 50.63
C GLU A 130 16.70 -6.80 50.54
N LEU A 131 16.41 -5.60 50.04
CA LEU A 131 17.36 -4.52 49.86
C LEU A 131 17.20 -3.46 50.96
N SER A 132 18.32 -2.85 51.37
CA SER A 132 18.31 -1.83 52.42
C SER A 132 17.56 -0.55 52.03
N ASN A 133 17.03 0.17 53.02
CA ASN A 133 16.10 1.29 52.84
C ASN A 133 16.66 2.54 52.11
N ILE A 134 17.97 2.66 51.89
CA ILE A 134 18.54 3.80 51.16
C ILE A 134 19.06 3.31 49.81
N MET A 135 18.20 3.38 48.81
CA MET A 135 18.60 3.15 47.43
C MET A 135 19.19 4.43 46.84
N ASP A 136 20.51 4.47 46.70
CA ASP A 136 21.19 5.46 45.87
C ASP A 136 21.90 4.77 44.70
N PHE A 137 22.46 5.54 43.76
CA PHE A 137 23.06 4.96 42.56
C PHE A 137 24.23 4.00 42.86
N ARG A 138 24.97 4.19 43.97
CA ARG A 138 26.08 3.31 44.35
C ARG A 138 25.54 1.99 44.85
N TYR A 139 24.54 2.05 45.72
CA TYR A 139 23.84 0.86 46.19
C TYR A 139 23.21 0.08 45.04
N MET A 140 22.59 0.77 44.07
CA MET A 140 22.05 0.15 42.86
C MET A 140 23.14 -0.58 42.07
N TYR A 141 24.30 0.06 41.85
CA TYR A 141 25.42 -0.59 41.17
C TYR A 141 25.93 -1.82 41.94
N ASP A 142 26.08 -1.74 43.25
CA ASP A 142 26.57 -2.85 44.06
C ASP A 142 25.58 -4.02 44.11
N ALA A 143 24.28 -3.73 44.13
CA ALA A 143 23.23 -4.74 44.22
C ALA A 143 22.89 -5.39 42.86
N PHE A 144 22.96 -4.63 41.76
CA PHE A 144 22.52 -5.07 40.43
C PHE A 144 23.63 -5.15 39.39
N GLY A 145 24.81 -4.59 39.67
CA GLY A 145 25.86 -4.38 38.68
C GLY A 145 25.56 -3.23 37.72
N HIS A 146 24.54 -2.43 38.01
CA HIS A 146 24.03 -1.38 37.12
C HIS A 146 23.38 -0.22 37.91
N VAL A 147 23.50 1.01 37.42
CA VAL A 147 22.81 2.17 38.00
C VAL A 147 21.38 2.27 37.48
N PHE A 148 20.46 2.79 38.29
CA PHE A 148 19.06 2.96 37.83
C PHE A 148 18.91 4.01 36.72
N SER A 149 19.73 5.08 36.72
CA SER A 149 19.71 6.12 35.69
C SER A 149 21.10 6.72 35.50
N VAL A 150 21.60 6.63 34.27
CA VAL A 150 22.92 7.19 33.89
C VAL A 150 22.89 8.72 33.92
N ARG A 151 21.76 9.34 33.55
CA ARG A 151 21.60 10.81 33.57
C ARG A 151 21.73 11.40 34.97
N GLU A 152 21.06 10.78 35.94
CA GLU A 152 21.11 11.27 37.33
C GLU A 152 22.48 11.02 37.96
N THR A 153 23.13 9.91 37.58
CA THR A 153 24.52 9.63 37.96
C THR A 153 25.47 10.69 37.41
N TRP A 154 25.31 11.10 36.15
CA TRP A 154 26.05 12.22 35.56
C TRP A 154 25.85 13.54 36.29
N LYS A 155 24.61 13.95 36.54
CA LYS A 155 24.31 15.20 37.25
C LYS A 155 24.93 15.21 38.64
N ARG A 156 24.77 14.12 39.42
CA ARG A 156 25.39 14.00 40.76
C ARG A 156 26.91 14.07 40.68
N MET A 157 27.53 13.40 39.71
CA MET A 157 28.98 13.44 39.51
C MET A 157 29.47 14.85 39.18
N LEU A 158 28.86 15.53 38.21
CA LEU A 158 29.27 16.86 37.77
C LEU A 158 29.05 17.92 38.86
N SER A 159 27.94 17.86 39.60
CA SER A 159 27.73 18.69 40.80
C SER A 159 28.84 18.48 41.83
N THR A 160 29.17 17.22 42.12
CA THR A 160 30.23 16.88 43.09
C THR A 160 31.59 17.42 42.64
N VAL A 161 31.94 17.28 41.37
CA VAL A 161 33.19 17.80 40.78
C VAL A 161 33.23 19.33 40.88
N LYS A 162 32.12 20.01 40.60
CA LYS A 162 32.00 21.47 40.66
C LYS A 162 32.16 22.01 42.08
N GLU A 163 31.55 21.34 43.06
CA GLU A 163 31.57 21.73 44.47
C GLU A 163 32.90 21.38 45.16
N THR A 164 33.36 20.15 45.00
CA THR A 164 34.50 19.61 45.75
C THR A 164 35.84 19.80 45.05
N ARG A 165 35.83 20.14 43.75
CA ARG A 165 37.02 20.20 42.89
C ARG A 165 37.87 18.93 42.94
N SER A 166 37.22 17.78 43.11
CA SER A 166 37.86 16.46 43.12
C SER A 166 37.56 15.68 41.84
N ILE A 167 38.46 14.78 41.46
CA ILE A 167 38.25 13.83 40.36
C ILE A 167 37.19 12.81 40.79
N GLN A 168 36.23 12.54 39.91
CA GLN A 168 35.20 11.54 40.14
C GLN A 168 35.19 10.51 38.99
N ALA A 169 35.01 9.24 39.35
CA ALA A 169 34.83 8.15 38.40
C ALA A 169 33.81 7.16 38.95
N TYR A 170 32.73 6.92 38.22
CA TYR A 170 31.64 6.02 38.61
C TYR A 170 31.43 4.93 37.56
N ASN A 171 31.31 3.69 38.02
CA ASN A 171 30.88 2.60 37.16
C ASN A 171 29.36 2.72 36.94
N ILE A 172 28.94 2.58 35.69
CA ILE A 172 27.53 2.63 35.28
C ILE A 172 26.98 1.22 35.17
N GLU A 173 27.69 0.37 34.43
CA GLU A 173 27.50 -1.07 34.29
C GLU A 173 28.86 -1.70 34.00
N ARG A 174 28.88 -3.03 33.88
CA ARG A 174 30.06 -3.75 33.43
C ARG A 174 30.54 -3.21 32.08
N GLY A 175 31.78 -2.72 32.05
CA GLY A 175 32.39 -2.20 30.83
C GLY A 175 31.97 -0.79 30.45
N TYR A 176 31.29 -0.04 31.33
CA TYR A 176 30.96 1.36 31.11
C TYR A 176 31.23 2.18 32.38
N VAL A 177 32.16 3.13 32.27
CA VAL A 177 32.55 4.06 33.34
C VAL A 177 32.37 5.49 32.86
N ILE A 178 31.85 6.35 33.72
CA ILE A 178 31.83 7.80 33.50
C ILE A 178 32.89 8.46 34.38
N VAL A 179 33.56 9.48 33.85
CA VAL A 179 34.66 10.19 34.50
C VAL A 179 34.44 11.69 34.36
N ALA A 180 34.66 12.43 35.45
CA ALA A 180 34.72 13.88 35.40
C ALA A 180 35.91 14.41 36.20
N VAL A 181 36.66 15.31 35.56
CA VAL A 181 37.89 15.92 36.09
C VAL A 181 37.72 17.44 36.08
N PRO A 182 37.99 18.16 37.18
CA PRO A 182 38.02 19.62 37.15
C PRO A 182 39.18 20.11 36.28
N GLY A 183 38.91 21.05 35.37
CA GLY A 183 39.88 21.57 34.40
C GLY A 183 41.00 22.43 35.02
N ASP A 184 40.79 22.93 36.24
CA ASP A 184 41.73 23.83 36.93
C ASP A 184 42.80 23.10 37.77
N ILE A 185 42.86 21.75 37.76
CA ILE A 185 43.84 21.00 38.59
C ILE A 185 45.20 20.92 37.89
N PRO A 186 46.31 21.40 38.50
CA PRO A 186 47.67 21.34 37.96
C PRO A 186 48.29 19.93 37.90
N HIS A 187 47.54 18.88 38.27
CA HIS A 187 47.90 17.46 38.17
C HIS A 187 47.17 16.77 37.00
N ALA A 188 46.91 17.50 35.93
CA ALA A 188 46.30 17.00 34.68
C ALA A 188 47.11 15.90 33.97
N ASP A 189 48.23 15.46 34.55
CA ASP A 189 49.06 14.36 34.04
C ASP A 189 48.49 12.97 34.38
N VAL A 190 47.46 12.86 35.22
CA VAL A 190 46.81 11.56 35.48
C VAL A 190 45.92 11.19 34.30
N SER A 191 46.31 10.15 33.57
CA SER A 191 45.58 9.66 32.40
C SER A 191 44.20 9.11 32.81
N THR A 192 43.20 9.19 31.90
CA THR A 192 41.87 8.58 32.13
C THR A 192 41.98 7.11 32.53
N ARG A 193 43.00 6.41 32.02
CA ARG A 193 43.30 5.03 32.37
C ARG A 193 43.65 4.85 33.85
N GLU A 194 44.47 5.74 34.41
CA GLU A 194 44.84 5.71 35.83
C GLU A 194 43.65 6.06 36.73
N ILE A 195 42.80 7.00 36.30
CA ILE A 195 41.58 7.39 37.03
C ILE A 195 40.59 6.22 37.09
N VAL A 196 40.36 5.54 35.96
CA VAL A 196 39.44 4.39 35.88
C VAL A 196 40.02 3.15 36.57
N GLY A 197 41.34 3.01 36.59
CA GLY A 197 42.03 1.98 37.36
C GLY A 197 41.62 0.56 36.97
N PRO A 198 41.21 -0.31 37.92
CA PRO A 198 40.84 -1.70 37.66
C PRO A 198 39.69 -1.88 36.67
N SER A 199 38.82 -0.88 36.51
CA SER A 199 37.69 -0.93 35.57
C SER A 199 38.11 -0.67 34.11
N TRP A 200 39.40 -0.43 33.84
CA TRP A 200 39.88 -0.12 32.48
C TRP A 200 39.79 -1.34 31.56
N PRO A 201 39.10 -1.26 30.40
CA PRO A 201 38.87 -2.40 29.50
C PRO A 201 40.11 -2.96 28.76
N GLY A 202 41.28 -2.38 28.94
CA GLY A 202 42.48 -2.74 28.18
C GLY A 202 42.46 -2.12 26.78
N SER A 203 42.76 -2.92 25.75
CA SER A 203 42.86 -2.44 24.36
C SER A 203 41.52 -2.24 23.66
N SER A 204 40.41 -2.70 24.24
CA SER A 204 39.05 -2.51 23.71
C SER A 204 38.37 -1.23 24.22
N ALA A 205 39.07 -0.45 25.04
CA ALA A 205 38.57 0.78 25.63
C ALA A 205 38.35 1.85 24.55
N VAL A 206 37.12 2.36 24.49
CA VAL A 206 36.73 3.52 23.70
C VAL A 206 36.48 4.66 24.66
N VAL A 207 37.21 5.77 24.49
CA VAL A 207 37.05 6.98 25.28
C VAL A 207 36.33 8.03 24.44
N ILE A 208 35.22 8.56 24.94
CA ILE A 208 34.48 9.66 24.30
C ILE A 208 34.42 10.83 25.26
N LYS A 209 34.83 12.01 24.81
CA LYS A 209 34.66 13.24 25.61
C LYS A 209 33.33 13.88 25.28
N LEU A 210 32.59 14.34 26.29
CA LEU A 210 31.33 15.06 26.06
C LEU A 210 31.54 16.36 25.27
N SER A 211 32.72 16.98 25.37
CA SER A 211 33.08 18.16 24.57
C SER A 211 33.21 17.89 23.06
N GLU A 212 33.35 16.63 22.64
CA GLU A 212 33.45 16.26 21.22
C GLU A 212 32.11 16.35 20.47
N ILE A 213 30.99 16.55 21.19
CA ILE A 213 29.66 16.62 20.59
C ILE A 213 29.50 17.73 19.54
N ASP A 214 30.25 18.84 19.63
CA ASP A 214 30.19 19.93 18.66
C ASP A 214 30.90 19.58 17.34
N GLY A 215 31.73 18.54 17.33
CA GLY A 215 32.36 18.00 16.12
C GLY A 215 31.48 16.99 15.37
N GLU A 216 30.32 16.61 15.95
CA GLU A 216 29.39 15.68 15.32
C GLU A 216 28.58 16.37 14.21
N ARG A 217 28.49 15.72 13.03
CA ARG A 217 27.77 16.26 11.87
C ARG A 217 26.28 16.51 12.15
N GLU A 218 25.68 15.67 12.99
CA GLU A 218 24.33 15.84 13.52
C GLU A 218 24.38 15.49 15.01
N ALA A 219 24.16 16.49 15.87
CA ALA A 219 24.05 16.23 17.30
C ALA A 219 22.82 15.33 17.55
N PRO A 220 22.94 14.27 18.37
CA PRO A 220 21.80 13.43 18.71
C PRO A 220 20.70 14.28 19.35
N LYS A 221 19.44 14.07 18.94
CA LYS A 221 18.29 14.57 19.70
C LYS A 221 18.38 14.06 21.14
N ASP A 222 18.00 14.88 22.11
CA ASP A 222 18.03 14.49 23.53
C ASP A 222 19.46 14.16 24.01
N SER A 223 20.43 14.95 23.53
CA SER A 223 21.81 14.93 24.03
C SER A 223 21.95 15.63 25.38
N PHE A 224 23.12 15.53 26.01
CA PHE A 224 23.42 16.16 27.29
C PHE A 224 23.16 17.67 27.31
N LYS A 225 23.23 18.33 26.15
CA LYS A 225 22.88 19.75 26.04
C LYS A 225 21.43 20.04 26.42
N GLU A 226 20.53 19.08 26.24
CA GLU A 226 19.10 19.20 26.56
C GLU A 226 18.80 18.79 28.01
N TRP A 227 19.39 17.69 28.51
CA TRP A 227 19.03 17.13 29.82
C TRP A 227 19.94 17.53 30.99
N MET A 228 21.09 18.15 30.71
CA MET A 228 21.98 18.75 31.73
C MET A 228 22.51 20.15 31.30
N PRO A 229 21.64 21.08 30.90
CA PRO A 229 22.03 22.39 30.35
C PRO A 229 22.95 23.20 31.27
N GLU A 230 22.83 23.03 32.59
CA GLU A 230 23.58 23.74 33.63
C GLU A 230 25.09 23.41 33.65
N PHE A 231 25.51 22.31 33.01
CA PHE A 231 26.93 21.91 32.92
C PHE A 231 27.53 22.11 31.53
N VAL A 232 26.71 22.40 30.50
CA VAL A 232 27.16 22.53 29.10
C VAL A 232 28.29 23.54 28.96
N ASP A 233 28.14 24.69 29.62
CA ASP A 233 29.09 25.78 29.55
C ASP A 233 30.43 25.44 30.22
N ASP A 234 30.37 24.70 31.34
CA ASP A 234 31.56 24.24 32.07
C ASP A 234 32.30 23.15 31.26
N ILE A 235 31.59 22.25 30.58
CA ILE A 235 32.16 21.23 29.70
C ILE A 235 32.76 21.87 28.43
N LYS A 236 32.03 22.77 27.76
CA LYS A 236 32.50 23.44 26.53
C LYS A 236 33.77 24.26 26.76
N LYS A 237 33.86 24.93 27.90
CA LYS A 237 35.01 25.77 28.26
C LYS A 237 36.13 24.97 28.92
N ASN A 238 36.06 23.63 28.91
CA ASN A 238 36.99 22.71 29.55
C ASN A 238 37.24 23.02 31.04
N ARG A 239 36.26 23.60 31.74
CA ARG A 239 36.31 23.76 33.21
C ARG A 239 36.02 22.44 33.92
N ILE A 240 35.33 21.53 33.24
CA ILE A 240 35.16 20.14 33.62
C ILE A 240 35.44 19.29 32.37
N ASP A 241 36.45 18.42 32.42
CA ASP A 241 36.65 17.38 31.42
C ASP A 241 35.76 16.19 31.78
N ALA A 242 34.69 16.00 31.02
CA ALA A 242 33.71 14.93 31.19
C ALA A 242 33.90 13.90 30.08
N SER A 243 34.20 12.66 30.48
CA SER A 243 34.54 11.57 29.56
C SER A 243 33.81 10.28 29.92
N VAL A 244 33.57 9.47 28.91
CA VAL A 244 33.01 8.12 29.01
C VAL A 244 34.07 7.12 28.58
N VAL A 245 34.20 6.02 29.31
CA VAL A 245 35.03 4.86 28.93
C VAL A 245 34.14 3.64 28.77
N ILE A 246 34.07 3.11 27.55
CA ILE A 246 33.24 1.95 27.20
C ILE A 246 34.12 0.82 26.64
N ASP A 247 33.86 -0.42 27.07
CA ASP A 247 34.44 -1.63 26.51
C ASP A 247 33.68 -2.05 25.24
N SER A 248 34.29 -1.82 24.08
CA SER A 248 33.69 -2.19 22.79
C SER A 248 33.41 -3.70 22.65
N GLN A 249 34.12 -4.57 23.38
CA GLN A 249 33.87 -6.02 23.34
C GLN A 249 32.64 -6.40 24.16
N VAL A 250 32.37 -5.70 25.26
CA VAL A 250 31.14 -5.91 26.05
C VAL A 250 29.94 -5.47 25.23
N VAL A 251 30.00 -4.32 24.55
CA VAL A 251 28.92 -3.86 23.66
C VAL A 251 28.59 -4.90 22.61
N LYS A 252 29.60 -5.47 21.93
CA LYS A 252 29.37 -6.54 20.93
C LYS A 252 28.70 -7.77 21.52
N LYS A 253 29.14 -8.22 22.70
CA LYS A 253 28.54 -9.38 23.39
C LYS A 253 27.10 -9.12 23.81
N LEU A 254 26.79 -7.92 24.31
CA LEU A 254 25.43 -7.53 24.68
C LEU A 254 24.51 -7.49 23.44
N VAL A 255 24.98 -6.91 22.32
CA VAL A 255 24.23 -6.91 21.05
C VAL A 255 23.95 -8.34 20.58
N GLU A 256 24.96 -9.22 20.56
CA GLU A 256 24.77 -10.63 20.21
C GLU A 256 23.77 -11.34 21.15
N GLY A 257 23.86 -11.05 22.46
CA GLY A 257 22.94 -11.58 23.46
C GLY A 257 21.50 -11.16 23.20
N THR A 258 21.26 -9.87 22.97
CA THR A 258 19.95 -9.31 22.64
C THR A 258 19.39 -9.94 21.35
N LEU A 259 20.18 -9.99 20.27
CA LEU A 259 19.72 -10.54 18.99
C LEU A 259 19.39 -12.04 19.08
N LYS A 260 20.18 -12.82 19.82
CA LYS A 260 19.90 -14.25 20.08
C LYS A 260 18.64 -14.44 20.93
N ARG A 261 18.46 -13.63 21.98
CA ARG A 261 17.29 -13.70 22.86
C ARG A 261 15.99 -13.43 22.10
N GLU A 262 16.04 -12.51 21.15
CA GLU A 262 14.90 -12.09 20.34
C GLU A 262 14.70 -12.95 19.06
N ASP A 263 15.51 -13.99 18.86
CA ASP A 263 15.51 -14.85 17.67
C ASP A 263 15.62 -14.06 16.34
N ILE A 264 16.45 -13.01 16.34
CA ILE A 264 16.69 -12.15 15.18
C ILE A 264 17.89 -12.67 14.41
N GLY A 265 17.74 -12.96 13.11
CA GLY A 265 18.86 -13.31 12.24
C GLY A 265 19.83 -12.15 12.06
N TYR A 266 21.14 -12.37 12.24
CA TYR A 266 22.14 -11.32 12.15
C TYR A 266 23.51 -11.78 11.64
N THR A 267 24.26 -10.82 11.06
CA THR A 267 25.66 -10.95 10.66
C THR A 267 26.45 -9.76 11.20
N ILE A 268 27.51 -10.02 11.98
CA ILE A 268 28.40 -8.97 12.49
C ILE A 268 29.67 -8.92 11.64
N LYS A 269 30.03 -7.73 11.16
CA LYS A 269 31.30 -7.46 10.47
C LYS A 269 31.96 -6.23 11.09
N GLU A 270 33.14 -6.43 11.66
CA GLU A 270 33.97 -5.39 12.28
C GLU A 270 33.20 -4.50 13.27
N ASP A 271 32.73 -3.35 12.80
CA ASP A 271 32.07 -2.28 13.56
C ASP A 271 30.58 -2.08 13.19
N THR A 272 30.02 -3.01 12.41
CA THR A 272 28.63 -2.96 11.95
C THR A 272 27.92 -4.30 12.21
N CYS A 273 26.64 -4.22 12.55
CA CYS A 273 25.75 -5.35 12.66
C CYS A 273 24.67 -5.23 11.58
N ARG A 274 24.50 -6.29 10.79
CA ARG A 274 23.43 -6.44 9.81
C ARG A 274 22.35 -7.34 10.41
N ILE A 275 21.13 -6.83 10.50
CA ILE A 275 19.93 -7.64 10.75
C ILE A 275 19.44 -8.19 9.42
N GLU A 276 19.25 -9.51 9.36
CA GLU A 276 18.87 -10.23 8.15
C GLU A 276 17.46 -10.79 8.29
N LYS A 277 16.54 -10.33 7.44
CA LYS A 277 15.21 -10.90 7.30
C LYS A 277 14.80 -10.89 5.84
N LYS A 278 15.10 -11.99 5.15
CA LYS A 278 14.97 -12.08 3.69
C LYS A 278 13.57 -11.64 3.23
N PRO A 279 13.48 -10.75 2.22
CA PRO A 279 14.58 -10.29 1.37
C PRO A 279 15.30 -9.04 1.91
N PHE A 280 14.78 -8.38 2.94
CA PHE A 280 15.29 -7.09 3.45
C PHE A 280 16.41 -7.25 4.50
N SER A 281 17.19 -6.18 4.68
CA SER A 281 18.18 -6.11 5.74
C SER A 281 18.38 -4.67 6.20
N ALA A 282 18.69 -4.50 7.48
CA ALA A 282 19.04 -3.19 8.04
C ALA A 282 20.38 -3.28 8.78
N TYR A 283 21.07 -2.16 8.88
CA TYR A 283 22.39 -2.08 9.51
C TYR A 283 22.39 -1.03 10.62
N PHE A 284 23.20 -1.28 11.65
CA PHE A 284 23.58 -0.27 12.64
C PHE A 284 25.05 -0.44 13.03
N SER A 285 25.68 0.65 13.46
CA SER A 285 27.08 0.64 13.91
C SER A 285 27.18 0.52 15.43
N PHE A 286 28.18 -0.21 15.93
CA PHE A 286 28.48 -0.23 17.36
C PHE A 286 28.94 1.14 17.88
N LYS A 287 29.60 1.95 17.05
CA LYS A 287 29.93 3.34 17.40
C LYS A 287 28.70 4.17 17.71
N ASP A 288 27.60 3.97 16.99
CA ASP A 288 26.36 4.71 17.24
C ASP A 288 25.70 4.32 18.56
N ILE A 289 25.88 3.07 18.99
CA ILE A 289 25.45 2.61 20.32
C ILE A 289 26.27 3.30 21.41
N ILE A 290 27.60 3.26 21.29
CA ILE A 290 28.53 3.89 22.25
C ILE A 290 28.27 5.40 22.33
N ARG A 291 28.07 6.08 21.19
CA ARG A 291 27.70 7.49 21.14
C ARG A 291 26.34 7.77 21.77
N SER A 292 25.35 6.91 21.54
CA SER A 292 24.02 7.04 22.16
C SER A 292 24.13 6.94 23.68
N ALA A 293 24.85 5.93 24.20
CA ALA A 293 25.12 5.80 25.62
C ALA A 293 25.80 7.04 26.20
N ALA A 294 26.88 7.50 25.56
CA ALA A 294 27.68 8.63 26.04
C ALA A 294 26.92 9.97 26.01
N PHE A 295 26.38 10.36 24.85
CA PHE A 295 25.80 11.70 24.69
C PHE A 295 24.37 11.81 25.19
N ARG A 296 23.60 10.72 25.20
CA ARG A 296 22.19 10.72 25.65
C ARG A 296 22.03 10.22 27.08
N GLY A 297 23.12 9.81 27.73
CA GLY A 297 23.11 9.29 29.10
C GLY A 297 22.23 8.07 29.22
N LYS A 298 22.46 7.07 28.36
CA LYS A 298 21.75 5.79 28.33
C LYS A 298 22.66 4.68 28.79
N THR A 299 22.06 3.62 29.31
CA THR A 299 22.76 2.36 29.54
C THR A 299 23.13 1.73 28.19
N LEU A 300 24.09 0.81 28.16
CA LEU A 300 24.46 0.04 26.99
C LEU A 300 23.26 -0.76 26.50
N GLN A 301 22.51 -1.41 27.41
CA GLN A 301 21.31 -2.15 27.03
C GLN A 301 20.23 -1.24 26.40
N GLU A 302 19.94 -0.08 27.00
CA GLU A 302 18.97 0.89 26.43
C GLU A 302 19.41 1.42 25.06
N ALA A 303 20.70 1.69 24.89
CA ALA A 303 21.27 2.14 23.63
C ALA A 303 21.24 1.03 22.57
N ILE A 304 21.45 -0.24 22.96
CA ILE A 304 21.35 -1.41 22.10
C ILE A 304 19.91 -1.61 21.67
N ASP A 305 18.97 -1.68 22.62
CA ASP A 305 17.55 -1.95 22.36
C ASP A 305 16.98 -0.91 21.41
N GLU A 306 17.29 0.38 21.61
CA GLU A 306 16.88 1.43 20.67
C GLU A 306 17.39 1.18 19.24
N LYS A 307 18.67 0.83 19.07
CA LYS A 307 19.27 0.65 17.73
C LYS A 307 18.77 -0.61 17.06
N VAL A 308 18.60 -1.69 17.83
CA VAL A 308 18.02 -2.94 17.36
C VAL A 308 16.57 -2.69 16.94
N ASP A 309 15.75 -2.04 17.78
CA ASP A 309 14.35 -1.75 17.48
C ASP A 309 14.20 -0.88 16.24
N ILE A 310 15.02 0.16 16.07
CA ILE A 310 15.01 0.99 14.86
C ILE A 310 15.31 0.14 13.62
N ALA A 311 16.34 -0.70 13.67
CA ALA A 311 16.73 -1.55 12.53
C ALA A 311 15.66 -2.61 12.22
N VAL A 312 15.09 -3.24 13.23
CA VAL A 312 14.00 -4.22 13.11
C VAL A 312 12.75 -3.55 12.53
N ASN A 313 12.36 -2.38 13.02
CA ASN A 313 11.20 -1.65 12.52
C ASN A 313 11.38 -1.18 11.07
N LYS A 314 12.59 -0.83 10.65
CA LYS A 314 12.89 -0.54 9.23
C LYS A 314 12.62 -1.75 8.35
N VAL A 315 13.08 -2.92 8.75
CA VAL A 315 12.84 -4.18 8.03
C VAL A 315 11.35 -4.50 7.97
N TYR A 316 10.63 -4.40 9.10
CA TYR A 316 9.18 -4.64 9.11
C TYR A 316 8.40 -3.64 8.26
N SER A 317 8.81 -2.38 8.24
CA SER A 317 8.20 -1.34 7.42
C SER A 317 8.39 -1.63 5.94
N ALA A 318 9.61 -2.02 5.53
CA ALA A 318 9.92 -2.44 4.16
C ALA A 318 9.12 -3.69 3.72
N GLU A 319 8.99 -4.70 4.59
CA GLU A 319 8.14 -5.87 4.34
C GLU A 319 6.66 -5.50 4.17
N SER A 320 6.16 -4.62 5.05
CA SER A 320 4.78 -4.15 5.00
C SER A 320 4.52 -3.39 3.70
N LEU A 321 5.44 -2.51 3.31
CA LEU A 321 5.39 -1.78 2.04
C LEU A 321 5.35 -2.74 0.85
N LEU A 322 6.25 -3.72 0.78
CA LEU A 322 6.27 -4.70 -0.30
C LEU A 322 4.96 -5.50 -0.38
N LYS A 323 4.39 -5.90 0.77
CA LYS A 323 3.10 -6.59 0.81
C LYS A 323 1.97 -5.72 0.27
N LEU A 324 1.95 -4.43 0.61
CA LEU A 324 0.95 -3.49 0.10
C LEU A 324 1.12 -3.25 -1.40
N LEU A 325 2.35 -3.04 -1.87
CA LEU A 325 2.63 -2.85 -3.30
C LEU A 325 2.24 -4.10 -4.11
N ARG A 326 2.55 -5.31 -3.64
CA ARG A 326 2.11 -6.56 -4.31
C ARG A 326 0.59 -6.71 -4.37
N ARG A 327 -0.13 -6.19 -3.37
CA ARG A 327 -1.59 -6.20 -3.38
C ARG A 327 -2.15 -5.20 -4.38
N ASP A 328 -1.55 -4.01 -4.47
CA ASP A 328 -2.07 -2.90 -5.27
C ASP A 328 -1.53 -2.91 -6.73
N LEU A 329 -0.44 -3.64 -6.98
CA LEU A 329 0.23 -3.91 -8.27
C LEU A 329 0.49 -5.42 -8.47
N PRO A 330 -0.56 -6.26 -8.57
CA PRO A 330 -0.40 -7.72 -8.57
C PRO A 330 0.27 -8.30 -9.82
N THR A 331 0.28 -7.55 -10.93
CA THR A 331 0.86 -7.96 -12.22
C THR A 331 2.32 -7.54 -12.40
N TYR A 332 2.90 -6.79 -11.45
CA TYR A 332 4.26 -6.26 -11.54
C TYR A 332 5.27 -7.23 -10.92
N GLU A 333 6.50 -7.22 -11.42
CA GLU A 333 7.61 -7.96 -10.84
C GLU A 333 8.35 -7.10 -9.82
N PHE A 334 8.82 -7.74 -8.74
CA PHE A 334 9.52 -7.07 -7.64
C PHE A 334 10.87 -7.73 -7.42
N ALA A 335 11.94 -6.99 -7.61
CA ALA A 335 13.32 -7.42 -7.38
C ALA A 335 14.00 -6.50 -6.37
N LEU A 336 14.96 -7.03 -5.61
CA LEU A 336 15.87 -6.18 -4.83
C LEU A 336 17.13 -5.95 -5.63
N ASP A 337 17.46 -4.68 -5.85
CA ASP A 337 18.74 -4.24 -6.39
C ASP A 337 19.52 -3.50 -5.30
N GLY A 338 20.44 -4.22 -4.63
CA GLY A 338 21.12 -3.73 -3.44
C GLY A 338 20.12 -3.47 -2.29
N ASP A 339 20.08 -2.23 -1.82
CA ASP A 339 19.16 -1.77 -0.76
C ASP A 339 17.85 -1.17 -1.33
N MET A 340 17.71 -1.10 -2.66
CA MET A 340 16.54 -0.54 -3.32
C MET A 340 15.57 -1.64 -3.76
N LEU A 341 14.27 -1.33 -3.69
CA LEU A 341 13.22 -2.17 -4.26
C LEU A 341 12.96 -1.71 -5.70
N GLU A 342 13.27 -2.58 -6.66
CA GLU A 342 12.96 -2.39 -8.06
C GLU A 342 11.59 -3.00 -8.39
N ILE A 343 10.72 -2.20 -9.00
CA ILE A 343 9.40 -2.59 -9.46
C ILE A 343 9.42 -2.54 -10.99
N ILE A 344 9.13 -3.65 -11.64
CA ILE A 344 9.20 -3.81 -13.09
C ILE A 344 7.80 -4.07 -13.61
N ASN A 345 7.39 -3.32 -14.62
CA ASN A 345 6.20 -3.65 -15.39
C ASN A 345 6.57 -4.70 -16.45
N PRO A 346 6.13 -5.97 -16.34
CA PRO A 346 6.53 -7.00 -17.28
C PRO A 346 5.97 -6.77 -18.70
N ARG A 347 4.97 -5.90 -18.87
CA ARG A 347 4.40 -5.58 -20.19
C ARG A 347 5.24 -4.57 -20.96
N THR A 348 5.71 -3.52 -20.29
CA THR A 348 6.49 -2.44 -20.92
C THR A 348 8.00 -2.65 -20.79
N GLY A 349 8.44 -3.45 -19.81
CA GLY A 349 9.84 -3.60 -19.43
C GLY A 349 10.40 -2.42 -18.64
N GLU A 350 9.60 -1.39 -18.37
CA GLU A 350 9.99 -0.22 -17.57
C GLU A 350 10.20 -0.63 -16.11
N SER A 351 11.24 -0.10 -15.47
CA SER A 351 11.53 -0.34 -14.06
C SER A 351 11.72 0.95 -13.28
N GLN A 352 11.24 0.94 -12.04
CA GLN A 352 11.40 2.05 -11.09
C GLN A 352 11.97 1.52 -9.78
N LYS A 353 13.00 2.20 -9.29
CA LYS A 353 13.64 1.89 -8.01
C LYS A 353 13.12 2.83 -6.93
N ILE A 354 12.74 2.26 -5.79
CA ILE A 354 12.31 3.01 -4.60
C ILE A 354 13.12 2.56 -3.39
N ASP A 355 13.33 3.47 -2.45
CA ASP A 355 13.93 3.14 -1.16
C ASP A 355 12.83 2.58 -0.23
N PRO A 356 12.86 1.27 0.11
CA PRO A 356 11.82 0.66 0.93
C PRO A 356 11.93 1.04 2.42
N TYR A 357 13.01 1.72 2.82
CA TYR A 357 13.28 2.11 4.21
C TYR A 357 12.95 3.59 4.50
N SER A 358 12.66 4.37 3.46
CA SER A 358 12.35 5.78 3.59
C SER A 358 10.98 6.01 4.27
N PRO A 359 10.86 7.00 5.17
CA PRO A 359 9.59 7.31 5.82
C PRO A 359 8.56 7.78 4.78
N MET A 360 7.43 7.10 4.73
CA MET A 360 6.37 7.38 3.76
C MET A 360 5.71 8.75 4.05
N PRO A 361 5.37 9.53 3.01
CA PRO A 361 4.64 10.80 3.18
C PRO A 361 3.22 10.59 3.74
N LYS A 362 2.66 11.62 4.39
CA LYS A 362 1.26 11.63 4.88
C LYS A 362 0.32 11.60 3.66
N GLY A 363 -0.31 10.45 3.41
CA GLY A 363 -1.01 10.14 2.15
C GLY A 363 -0.67 8.74 1.63
N GLY A 364 0.47 8.19 2.10
CA GLY A 364 0.74 6.78 2.40
C GLY A 364 0.37 5.74 1.35
N THR A 365 1.36 5.11 0.74
CA THR A 365 1.36 3.94 -0.18
C THR A 365 0.47 4.06 -1.43
N ARG A 366 -0.74 4.61 -1.32
CA ARG A 366 -1.64 4.90 -2.44
C ARG A 366 -1.06 5.96 -3.36
N ASP A 367 -0.56 7.07 -2.83
CA ASP A 367 0.07 8.12 -3.63
C ASP A 367 1.32 7.59 -4.34
N LEU A 368 2.15 6.84 -3.61
CA LEU A 368 3.32 6.15 -4.19
C LEU A 368 2.90 5.16 -5.28
N THR A 369 1.82 4.41 -5.07
CA THR A 369 1.32 3.46 -6.07
C THR A 369 0.78 4.17 -7.31
N ALA A 370 0.08 5.29 -7.13
CA ALA A 370 -0.41 6.11 -8.23
C ALA A 370 0.75 6.71 -9.04
N GLU A 371 1.79 7.22 -8.37
CA GLU A 371 3.02 7.70 -8.99
C GLU A 371 3.73 6.57 -9.75
N LEU A 372 3.87 5.39 -9.14
CA LEU A 372 4.48 4.23 -9.79
C LEU A 372 3.68 3.79 -11.03
N LYS A 373 2.35 3.81 -10.97
CA LYS A 373 1.51 3.51 -12.13
C LYS A 373 1.70 4.54 -13.23
N ASP A 374 1.69 5.83 -12.91
CA ASP A 374 1.92 6.90 -13.88
C ASP A 374 3.28 6.75 -14.56
N VAL A 375 4.35 6.49 -13.79
CA VAL A 375 5.69 6.33 -14.34
C VAL A 375 5.83 5.05 -15.17
N LEU A 376 5.36 3.91 -14.67
CA LEU A 376 5.59 2.60 -15.28
C LEU A 376 4.60 2.27 -16.42
N SER A 377 3.54 3.07 -16.59
CA SER A 377 2.51 2.89 -17.63
C SER A 377 2.56 3.98 -18.72
N LYS A 378 3.51 4.93 -18.63
CA LYS A 378 3.68 6.06 -19.56
C LYS A 378 3.82 5.69 -21.05
N ASN A 379 4.15 4.43 -21.34
CA ASN A 379 4.40 3.92 -22.69
C ASN A 379 3.47 2.74 -23.08
N GLU A 380 2.43 2.43 -22.31
CA GLU A 380 1.52 1.32 -22.62
C GLU A 380 0.48 1.78 -23.66
N LYS A 381 0.71 1.48 -24.95
CA LYS A 381 -0.37 1.48 -25.94
C LYS A 381 -1.32 0.33 -25.63
N PHE A 382 -2.60 0.61 -25.44
CA PHE A 382 -3.60 -0.41 -25.17
C PHE A 382 -3.81 -1.30 -26.41
N HIS A 383 -3.67 -2.62 -26.22
CA HIS A 383 -3.93 -3.61 -27.26
C HIS A 383 -5.03 -4.57 -26.80
N PRO A 384 -6.23 -4.55 -27.42
CA PRO A 384 -7.34 -5.36 -26.97
C PRO A 384 -7.11 -6.86 -27.25
N VAL A 385 -7.50 -7.69 -26.28
CA VAL A 385 -7.41 -9.16 -26.37
C VAL A 385 -8.78 -9.76 -26.11
N CYS A 386 -9.20 -10.69 -26.96
CA CYS A 386 -10.45 -11.41 -26.79
C CYS A 386 -10.36 -12.39 -25.61
N LYS A 387 -11.49 -12.78 -25.01
CA LYS A 387 -11.56 -13.81 -23.95
C LYS A 387 -10.94 -15.16 -24.36
N CYS A 388 -10.79 -15.43 -25.66
CA CYS A 388 -10.09 -16.61 -26.16
C CYS A 388 -8.55 -16.46 -26.25
N GLY A 389 -7.99 -15.32 -25.81
CA GLY A 389 -6.56 -15.02 -25.80
C GLY A 389 -5.99 -14.53 -27.14
N ARG A 390 -6.82 -14.34 -28.16
CA ARG A 390 -6.39 -13.82 -29.47
C ARG A 390 -6.40 -12.28 -29.50
N PRO A 391 -5.52 -11.64 -30.29
CA PRO A 391 -5.65 -10.23 -30.61
C PRO A 391 -7.06 -9.92 -31.08
N ALA A 392 -7.64 -8.87 -30.49
CA ALA A 392 -8.96 -8.37 -30.83
C ALA A 392 -8.83 -6.94 -31.35
N PHE A 393 -9.94 -6.44 -31.88
CA PHE A 393 -10.15 -5.04 -32.16
C PHE A 393 -11.35 -4.53 -31.35
N ILE A 394 -11.40 -3.22 -31.11
CA ILE A 394 -12.54 -2.53 -30.52
C ILE A 394 -13.62 -2.37 -31.57
N LEU A 395 -14.83 -2.79 -31.22
CA LEU A 395 -16.04 -2.64 -31.99
C LEU A 395 -16.99 -1.71 -31.25
N LYS A 396 -17.50 -0.68 -31.94
CA LYS A 396 -18.55 0.21 -31.44
C LYS A 396 -19.87 -0.13 -32.13
N SER A 397 -20.91 -0.46 -31.36
CA SER A 397 -22.26 -0.74 -31.88
C SER A 397 -23.24 0.33 -31.39
N ILE A 398 -24.15 0.78 -32.26
CA ILE A 398 -25.10 1.86 -31.94
C ILE A 398 -26.49 1.26 -31.77
N GLU A 399 -27.09 1.52 -30.62
CA GLU A 399 -28.42 1.07 -30.24
C GLU A 399 -29.32 2.26 -29.89
N PRO A 400 -30.66 2.16 -30.03
CA PRO A 400 -31.56 3.22 -29.57
C PRO A 400 -31.51 3.37 -28.05
N ALA A 401 -31.75 4.56 -27.50
CA ALA A 401 -31.74 4.79 -26.04
C ALA A 401 -32.74 3.91 -25.26
N SER A 402 -33.79 3.40 -25.92
CA SER A 402 -34.72 2.40 -25.36
C SER A 402 -34.07 1.04 -25.07
N TRP A 403 -32.91 0.75 -25.65
CA TRP A 403 -32.15 -0.48 -25.48
C TRP A 403 -31.62 -0.65 -24.03
N ILE A 404 -31.18 0.44 -23.40
CA ILE A 404 -30.73 0.45 -21.99
C ILE A 404 -31.85 -0.06 -21.05
N LYS A 405 -33.10 0.32 -21.34
CA LYS A 405 -34.25 -0.03 -20.51
C LYS A 405 -34.72 -1.47 -20.71
N SER A 406 -34.40 -2.07 -21.85
CA SER A 406 -34.87 -3.41 -22.26
C SER A 406 -33.82 -4.50 -22.07
N THR A 407 -32.56 -4.15 -21.79
CA THR A 407 -31.46 -5.11 -21.67
C THR A 407 -31.09 -5.40 -20.20
N PRO A 408 -31.12 -6.67 -19.75
CA PRO A 408 -30.66 -7.05 -18.42
C PRO A 408 -29.13 -6.89 -18.28
N GLY A 409 -28.67 -6.32 -17.16
CA GLY A 409 -27.23 -6.25 -16.84
C GLY A 409 -26.45 -5.09 -17.46
N VAL A 410 -27.14 -4.10 -18.05
CA VAL A 410 -26.53 -2.92 -18.72
C VAL A 410 -25.58 -2.13 -17.80
N LEU A 411 -25.81 -2.12 -16.49
CA LEU A 411 -24.96 -1.40 -15.53
C LEU A 411 -23.51 -1.91 -15.49
N ASP A 412 -23.27 -3.15 -15.90
CA ASP A 412 -21.93 -3.77 -15.95
C ASP A 412 -21.23 -3.51 -17.29
N LEU A 413 -21.95 -3.06 -18.32
CA LEU A 413 -21.40 -2.78 -19.65
C LEU A 413 -20.77 -1.39 -19.74
N VAL A 414 -19.81 -1.23 -20.66
CA VAL A 414 -19.24 0.05 -21.04
C VAL A 414 -19.99 0.60 -22.25
N TYR A 415 -20.58 1.79 -22.10
CA TYR A 415 -21.33 2.47 -23.15
C TYR A 415 -21.28 4.00 -23.03
N GLU A 416 -21.58 4.70 -24.13
CA GLU A 416 -21.76 6.15 -24.19
C GLU A 416 -23.19 6.49 -24.64
N GLU A 417 -23.87 7.39 -23.93
CA GLU A 417 -25.20 7.88 -24.32
C GLU A 417 -25.07 9.21 -25.06
N ARG A 418 -25.70 9.32 -26.24
CA ARG A 418 -25.82 10.56 -27.02
C ARG A 418 -27.29 10.74 -27.41
N GLU A 419 -27.71 11.96 -27.75
CA GLU A 419 -29.13 12.32 -27.98
C GLU A 419 -29.96 11.25 -28.73
N GLY A 420 -30.68 10.41 -27.98
CA GLY A 420 -31.55 9.34 -28.51
C GLY A 420 -30.88 7.99 -28.85
N ILE A 421 -29.56 7.86 -28.72
CA ILE A 421 -28.76 6.67 -29.07
C ILE A 421 -27.72 6.29 -28.00
N VAL A 422 -27.26 5.05 -28.04
CA VAL A 422 -26.29 4.47 -27.10
C VAL A 422 -25.22 3.74 -27.89
N ILE A 423 -23.95 4.06 -27.62
CA ILE A 423 -22.78 3.46 -28.25
C ILE A 423 -22.21 2.41 -27.28
N LEU A 424 -22.24 1.14 -27.66
CA LEU A 424 -21.74 0.01 -26.89
C LEU A 424 -20.36 -0.42 -27.39
N TYR A 425 -19.45 -0.69 -26.46
CA TYR A 425 -18.10 -1.13 -26.75
C TYR A 425 -18.00 -2.66 -26.63
N SER A 426 -17.41 -3.31 -27.63
CA SER A 426 -17.14 -4.75 -27.66
C SER A 426 -15.71 -5.03 -28.10
N THR A 427 -15.12 -6.14 -27.65
CA THR A 427 -13.91 -6.71 -28.24
C THR A 427 -14.30 -7.79 -29.23
N ALA A 428 -13.76 -7.70 -30.44
CA ALA A 428 -14.00 -8.69 -31.48
C ALA A 428 -12.69 -9.33 -31.90
N CYS A 429 -12.63 -10.67 -31.87
CA CYS A 429 -11.68 -11.41 -32.70
C CYS A 429 -12.47 -12.06 -33.83
N GLY A 430 -11.85 -12.47 -34.94
CA GLY A 430 -12.54 -13.04 -36.12
C GLY A 430 -13.43 -14.28 -35.89
N GLN A 431 -13.67 -14.70 -34.65
CA GLN A 431 -14.57 -15.78 -34.23
C GLN A 431 -15.52 -15.40 -33.07
N HIS A 432 -15.27 -14.32 -32.32
CA HIS A 432 -16.02 -13.98 -31.12
C HIS A 432 -16.21 -12.47 -31.01
N VAL A 433 -17.38 -12.06 -30.55
CA VAL A 433 -17.68 -10.67 -30.17
C VAL A 433 -18.10 -10.69 -28.71
N ASN A 434 -17.38 -9.98 -27.85
CA ASN A 434 -17.65 -9.92 -26.42
C ASN A 434 -17.88 -8.46 -26.01
N PRO A 435 -19.01 -8.12 -25.37
CA PRO A 435 -19.22 -6.78 -24.86
C PRO A 435 -18.20 -6.47 -23.75
N VAL A 436 -17.63 -5.26 -23.78
CA VAL A 436 -16.68 -4.80 -22.76
C VAL A 436 -17.45 -4.45 -21.50
N ARG A 437 -17.01 -5.04 -20.38
CA ARG A 437 -17.55 -4.78 -19.05
C ARG A 437 -16.67 -3.82 -18.28
N LYS A 438 -17.23 -3.17 -17.26
CA LYS A 438 -16.47 -2.32 -16.34
C LYS A 438 -15.39 -3.09 -15.58
N THR A 439 -15.62 -4.38 -15.34
CA THR A 439 -14.63 -5.30 -14.77
C THR A 439 -13.46 -5.56 -15.72
N ASP A 440 -13.71 -5.62 -17.03
CA ASP A 440 -12.66 -5.79 -18.05
C ASP A 440 -11.76 -4.54 -18.10
N LEU A 441 -12.33 -3.32 -18.03
CA LEU A 441 -11.55 -2.08 -17.93
C LEU A 441 -10.63 -2.04 -16.71
N ALA A 442 -11.14 -2.49 -15.55
CA ALA A 442 -10.37 -2.55 -14.32
C ALA A 442 -9.25 -3.59 -14.37
N GLU A 443 -9.47 -4.72 -15.05
CA GLU A 443 -8.45 -5.76 -15.29
C GLU A 443 -7.37 -5.27 -16.27
N TRP A 444 -7.77 -4.53 -17.29
CA TRP A 444 -6.86 -3.96 -18.29
C TRP A 444 -6.15 -2.70 -17.82
N LEU A 445 -6.59 -2.11 -16.70
CA LEU A 445 -6.10 -0.84 -16.16
C LEU A 445 -6.24 0.33 -17.14
N VAL A 446 -7.32 0.33 -17.92
CA VAL A 446 -7.60 1.37 -18.93
C VAL A 446 -8.95 2.04 -18.67
N GLU A 447 -9.10 3.27 -19.14
CA GLU A 447 -10.35 4.03 -19.13
C GLU A 447 -11.11 3.88 -20.45
N ARG A 448 -12.37 4.32 -20.48
CA ARG A 448 -13.17 4.34 -21.72
C ARG A 448 -12.48 5.11 -22.84
N LYS A 449 -11.78 6.20 -22.50
CA LYS A 449 -11.06 7.03 -23.47
C LYS A 449 -9.99 6.24 -24.21
N ASP A 450 -9.29 5.33 -23.54
CA ASP A 450 -8.27 4.49 -24.17
C ASP A 450 -8.89 3.50 -25.19
N LEU A 451 -10.17 3.12 -25.01
CA LEU A 451 -10.91 2.36 -26.02
C LEU A 451 -11.28 3.22 -27.24
N ASP A 452 -11.54 4.52 -27.03
CA ASP A 452 -11.80 5.46 -28.11
C ASP A 452 -10.52 5.70 -28.92
N ASP A 453 -9.39 5.94 -28.24
CA ASP A 453 -8.07 6.12 -28.86
C ASP A 453 -7.63 4.85 -29.61
N ALA A 454 -7.83 3.66 -29.03
CA ALA A 454 -7.54 2.38 -29.71
C ALA A 454 -8.45 2.13 -30.91
N PHE A 455 -9.75 2.47 -30.82
CA PHE A 455 -10.67 2.37 -31.95
C PHE A 455 -10.28 3.32 -33.09
N GLU A 456 -9.83 4.53 -32.78
CA GLU A 456 -9.35 5.51 -33.76
C GLU A 456 -8.05 5.03 -34.44
N GLU A 457 -7.11 4.43 -33.71
CA GLU A 457 -5.89 3.85 -34.28
C GLU A 457 -6.17 2.56 -35.11
N GLU A 458 -7.15 1.75 -34.70
CA GLU A 458 -7.59 0.56 -35.45
C GLU A 458 -8.37 0.93 -36.72
N LEU A 459 -9.12 2.03 -36.70
CA LEU A 459 -9.74 2.63 -37.89
C LEU A 459 -8.71 3.00 -38.95
N ASP A 460 -7.52 3.45 -38.55
CA ASP A 460 -6.43 3.75 -39.49
C ASP A 460 -5.87 2.51 -40.19
N SER A 461 -6.15 1.30 -39.67
CA SER A 461 -5.65 0.01 -40.17
C SER A 461 -6.73 -0.93 -40.70
N LEU A 462 -8.00 -0.48 -40.74
CA LEU A 462 -9.16 -1.27 -41.11
C LEU A 462 -9.21 -1.57 -42.63
N ARG A 463 -8.95 -2.82 -42.99
CA ARG A 463 -9.17 -3.34 -44.36
C ARG A 463 -10.63 -3.70 -44.55
N ILE A 464 -11.37 -2.89 -45.30
CA ILE A 464 -12.81 -3.08 -45.51
C ILE A 464 -13.06 -3.27 -47.01
N ASN A 465 -13.67 -4.39 -47.38
CA ASN A 465 -14.24 -4.56 -48.71
C ASN A 465 -15.56 -3.81 -48.75
N VAL A 466 -15.55 -2.65 -49.41
CA VAL A 466 -16.75 -1.84 -49.64
C VAL A 466 -17.06 -1.88 -51.12
N GLU A 467 -18.28 -2.32 -51.44
CA GLU A 467 -18.81 -2.14 -52.79
C GLU A 467 -19.70 -0.90 -52.80
N ALA A 468 -19.39 0.06 -53.66
CA ALA A 468 -20.07 1.33 -53.74
C ALA A 468 -20.82 1.48 -55.06
N HIS A 469 -22.06 1.96 -55.01
CA HIS A 469 -22.93 2.16 -56.16
C HIS A 469 -23.48 3.58 -56.16
N ALA A 470 -23.16 4.36 -57.20
CA ALA A 470 -23.81 5.64 -57.44
C ALA A 470 -24.92 5.47 -58.48
N GLY A 471 -26.17 5.68 -58.07
CA GLY A 471 -27.33 5.59 -58.96
C GLY A 471 -28.06 6.93 -59.08
N LYS A 472 -28.61 7.21 -60.27
CA LYS A 472 -29.60 8.27 -60.45
C LYS A 472 -30.99 7.69 -60.21
N PHE A 473 -31.61 8.07 -59.10
CA PHE A 473 -32.95 7.67 -58.71
C PHE A 473 -33.86 8.89 -58.90
N GLY A 474 -34.54 8.94 -60.05
CA GLY A 474 -35.25 10.15 -60.48
C GLY A 474 -34.27 11.29 -60.78
N LYS A 475 -34.45 12.43 -60.10
CA LYS A 475 -33.56 13.61 -60.22
C LYS A 475 -32.38 13.59 -59.24
N ASP A 476 -32.42 12.69 -58.26
CA ASP A 476 -31.45 12.66 -57.16
C ASP A 476 -30.35 11.63 -57.43
N VAL A 477 -29.15 11.92 -56.92
CA VAL A 477 -28.03 10.97 -56.91
C VAL A 477 -27.91 10.41 -55.50
N ILE A 478 -27.92 9.08 -55.39
CA ILE A 478 -27.80 8.37 -54.11
C ILE A 478 -26.64 7.39 -54.26
N VAL A 479 -25.75 7.38 -53.26
CA VAL A 479 -24.60 6.48 -53.19
C VAL A 479 -24.89 5.41 -52.15
N GLY A 480 -24.98 4.15 -52.59
CA GLY A 480 -25.06 2.98 -51.72
C GLY A 480 -23.68 2.38 -51.44
N ALA A 481 -23.41 1.97 -50.21
CA ALA A 481 -22.22 1.21 -49.83
C ALA A 481 -22.63 -0.10 -49.14
N LEU A 482 -22.17 -1.22 -49.67
CA LEU A 482 -22.40 -2.57 -49.15
C LEU A 482 -21.15 -3.07 -48.43
N SER A 483 -21.30 -3.50 -47.18
CA SER A 483 -20.23 -4.07 -46.37
C SER A 483 -20.81 -4.86 -45.19
N ASN A 484 -20.17 -5.95 -44.76
CA ASN A 484 -20.56 -6.66 -43.53
C ASN A 484 -20.48 -5.80 -42.26
N ASN A 485 -19.75 -4.68 -42.32
CA ASN A 485 -19.54 -3.72 -41.22
C ASN A 485 -20.10 -2.33 -41.59
N ALA A 486 -21.12 -2.24 -42.45
CA ALA A 486 -21.60 -0.97 -42.98
C ALA A 486 -22.09 -0.03 -41.86
N CYS A 487 -22.87 -0.51 -40.89
CA CYS A 487 -23.26 0.35 -39.76
C CYS A 487 -22.08 0.89 -38.93
N ASP A 488 -20.96 0.16 -38.85
CA ASP A 488 -19.81 0.53 -38.02
C ASP A 488 -19.00 1.69 -38.63
N ILE A 489 -19.04 1.84 -39.96
CA ILE A 489 -18.34 2.90 -40.73
C ILE A 489 -19.19 4.15 -40.97
N MET A 490 -20.50 4.11 -40.66
CA MET A 490 -21.48 5.16 -40.95
C MET A 490 -21.18 6.51 -40.28
N VAL A 491 -20.39 6.50 -39.20
CA VAL A 491 -20.20 7.65 -38.30
C VAL A 491 -19.03 8.56 -38.65
N HIS A 492 -18.17 8.20 -39.62
CA HIS A 492 -16.93 8.96 -39.84
C HIS A 492 -17.01 9.89 -41.08
N PRO A 493 -16.98 11.23 -40.91
CA PRO A 493 -17.08 12.17 -42.03
C PRO A 493 -15.99 12.01 -43.10
N ALA A 494 -14.77 11.62 -42.71
CA ALA A 494 -13.68 11.43 -43.67
C ALA A 494 -13.88 10.17 -44.55
N PHE A 495 -14.52 9.13 -44.02
CA PHE A 495 -14.85 7.94 -44.79
C PHE A 495 -15.91 8.28 -45.84
N VAL A 496 -16.99 8.97 -45.43
CA VAL A 496 -18.05 9.41 -46.35
C VAL A 496 -17.48 10.30 -47.44
N LYS A 497 -16.58 11.21 -47.10
CA LYS A 497 -15.89 12.06 -48.08
C LYS A 497 -15.04 11.23 -49.05
N GLY A 498 -14.18 10.34 -48.55
CA GLY A 498 -13.33 9.48 -49.39
C GLY A 498 -14.14 8.55 -50.30
N LEU A 499 -15.28 8.04 -49.82
CA LEU A 499 -16.23 7.25 -50.61
C LEU A 499 -16.81 8.08 -51.76
N LEU A 500 -17.29 9.30 -51.49
CA LEU A 500 -17.85 10.20 -52.50
C LEU A 500 -16.82 10.64 -53.54
N ASP A 501 -15.60 10.96 -53.09
CA ASP A 501 -14.47 11.32 -53.95
C ASP A 501 -14.14 10.17 -54.91
N ALA A 502 -14.22 8.93 -54.44
CA ALA A 502 -13.89 7.75 -55.22
C ALA A 502 -14.90 7.34 -56.27
N VAL A 503 -16.19 7.45 -55.94
CA VAL A 503 -17.26 7.26 -56.93
C VAL A 503 -17.40 8.49 -57.83
N ASN A 504 -16.57 9.52 -57.65
CA ASN A 504 -16.61 10.80 -58.36
C ASN A 504 -18.00 11.47 -58.30
N VAL A 505 -18.67 11.40 -57.14
CA VAL A 505 -20.00 12.01 -56.94
C VAL A 505 -19.90 13.20 -56.00
N ASN A 506 -20.28 14.38 -56.49
CA ASN A 506 -20.42 15.57 -55.66
C ASN A 506 -21.88 15.75 -55.20
N LEU A 507 -22.16 15.41 -53.94
CA LEU A 507 -23.46 15.63 -53.30
C LEU A 507 -23.55 16.98 -52.57
N GLY A 508 -22.47 17.78 -52.52
CA GLY A 508 -22.41 19.06 -51.81
C GLY A 508 -21.98 18.96 -50.34
N ASP A 509 -21.97 20.10 -49.64
CA ASP A 509 -21.39 20.25 -48.28
C ASP A 509 -22.17 19.54 -47.16
N ARG A 510 -23.41 19.13 -47.44
CA ARG A 510 -24.30 18.48 -46.48
C ARG A 510 -24.94 17.26 -47.11
N VAL A 511 -24.62 16.10 -46.55
CA VAL A 511 -25.18 14.81 -46.92
C VAL A 511 -25.84 14.17 -45.72
N ILE A 512 -26.91 13.43 -45.97
CA ILE A 512 -27.51 12.51 -45.00
C ILE A 512 -26.97 11.12 -45.29
N VAL A 513 -26.53 10.45 -44.23
CA VAL A 513 -26.11 9.07 -44.25
C VAL A 513 -27.15 8.25 -43.50
N TYR A 514 -27.70 7.23 -44.14
CA TYR A 514 -28.76 6.39 -43.62
C TYR A 514 -28.43 4.92 -43.83
N ALA A 515 -28.49 4.10 -42.79
CA ALA A 515 -28.31 2.66 -42.89
C ALA A 515 -29.67 1.95 -42.77
N PRO A 516 -30.33 1.60 -43.89
CA PRO A 516 -31.58 0.82 -43.85
C PRO A 516 -31.39 -0.63 -43.39
N LEU A 517 -30.18 -1.17 -43.52
CA LEU A 517 -29.80 -2.53 -43.09
C LEU A 517 -28.41 -2.51 -42.48
N LYS A 518 -28.08 -3.56 -41.71
CA LYS A 518 -26.77 -3.69 -41.07
C LYS A 518 -25.61 -3.64 -42.08
N GLU A 519 -25.85 -4.17 -43.28
CA GLU A 519 -24.86 -4.33 -44.33
C GLU A 519 -24.92 -3.26 -45.44
N LEU A 520 -25.82 -2.27 -45.33
CA LEU A 520 -26.05 -1.26 -46.37
C LEU A 520 -26.12 0.14 -45.77
N ILE A 521 -25.29 1.05 -46.30
CA ILE A 521 -25.39 2.50 -46.09
C ILE A 521 -25.85 3.18 -47.37
N LEU A 522 -26.68 4.19 -47.23
CA LEU A 522 -27.06 5.15 -48.27
C LEU A 522 -26.54 6.55 -47.90
N VAL A 523 -25.89 7.21 -48.83
CA VAL A 523 -25.44 8.60 -48.74
C VAL A 523 -26.18 9.41 -49.80
N TYR A 524 -26.89 10.45 -49.37
CA TYR A 524 -27.71 11.28 -50.25
C TYR A 524 -27.76 12.73 -49.77
N ARG A 525 -28.28 13.63 -50.59
CA ARG A 525 -28.44 15.03 -50.22
C ARG A 525 -29.58 15.24 -49.23
N GLU A 526 -29.44 16.23 -48.34
CA GLU A 526 -30.47 16.60 -47.37
C GLU A 526 -31.85 16.88 -48.00
N ASP A 527 -31.87 17.35 -49.26
CA ASP A 527 -33.09 17.71 -50.01
C ASP A 527 -33.58 16.64 -51.02
N ALA A 528 -33.08 15.40 -50.94
CA ALA A 528 -33.50 14.32 -51.83
C ALA A 528 -34.97 13.91 -51.62
N ASP A 529 -35.66 13.53 -52.71
CA ASP A 529 -37.06 13.09 -52.65
C ASP A 529 -37.20 11.72 -51.94
N ILE A 530 -38.09 11.64 -50.95
CA ILE A 530 -38.36 10.43 -50.16
C ILE A 530 -38.77 9.24 -51.05
N ASN A 531 -39.49 9.48 -52.15
CA ASN A 531 -39.86 8.40 -53.06
C ASN A 531 -38.65 7.84 -53.82
N ASN A 532 -37.67 8.69 -54.14
CA ASN A 532 -36.41 8.27 -54.76
C ASN A 532 -35.54 7.48 -53.77
N LEU A 533 -35.55 7.88 -52.49
CA LEU A 533 -34.89 7.14 -51.42
C LEU A 533 -35.47 5.74 -51.22
N ASN A 534 -36.79 5.62 -51.14
CA ASN A 534 -37.46 4.33 -51.02
C ASN A 534 -37.16 3.43 -52.23
N THR A 535 -37.11 4.00 -53.43
CA THR A 535 -36.73 3.27 -54.66
C THR A 535 -35.28 2.78 -54.58
N ALA A 536 -34.36 3.62 -54.11
CA ALA A 536 -32.95 3.26 -53.94
C ALA A 536 -32.74 2.17 -52.89
N VAL A 537 -33.45 2.24 -51.76
CA VAL A 537 -33.44 1.21 -50.72
C VAL A 537 -33.84 -0.13 -51.31
N VAL A 538 -34.98 -0.21 -52.02
CA VAL A 538 -35.46 -1.48 -52.60
C VAL A 538 -34.47 -2.05 -53.62
N GLN A 539 -33.95 -1.23 -54.54
CA GLN A 539 -33.01 -1.70 -55.57
C GLN A 539 -31.68 -2.16 -54.99
N LEU A 540 -31.12 -1.45 -54.01
CA LEU A 540 -29.85 -1.83 -53.38
C LEU A 540 -30.02 -3.00 -52.40
N GLN A 541 -31.22 -3.19 -51.84
CA GLN A 541 -31.57 -4.37 -51.06
C GLN A 541 -31.65 -5.63 -51.94
N GLU A 542 -32.22 -5.55 -53.15
CA GLU A 542 -32.22 -6.66 -54.10
C GLU A 542 -30.79 -7.06 -54.52
N ILE A 543 -29.91 -6.08 -54.71
CA ILE A 543 -28.48 -6.31 -54.99
C ILE A 543 -27.78 -6.96 -53.77
N SER A 544 -28.06 -6.49 -52.57
CA SER A 544 -27.52 -7.08 -51.33
C SER A 544 -27.98 -8.53 -51.14
N ALA A 545 -29.25 -8.81 -51.38
CA ALA A 545 -29.85 -10.14 -51.20
C ALA A 545 -29.33 -11.20 -52.20
N THR A 546 -28.81 -10.77 -53.36
CA THR A 546 -28.28 -11.67 -54.40
C THR A 546 -26.79 -11.99 -54.22
N LYS A 547 -26.07 -11.30 -53.33
CA LYS A 547 -24.63 -11.49 -53.11
C LYS A 547 -24.33 -12.25 -51.83
N GLU A 548 -23.54 -13.31 -51.92
CA GLU A 548 -22.93 -13.94 -50.74
C GLU A 548 -21.77 -13.09 -50.22
N LEU A 549 -22.04 -12.20 -49.26
CA LEU A 549 -21.02 -11.38 -48.60
C LEU A 549 -20.12 -12.19 -47.62
N ARG A 550 -20.23 -13.53 -47.60
CA ARG A 550 -19.62 -14.41 -46.59
C ARG A 550 -18.27 -15.06 -46.97
N GLN A 551 -17.70 -14.81 -48.16
CA GLN A 551 -16.38 -15.32 -48.59
C GLN A 551 -15.72 -14.24 -49.48
N THR A 552 -14.48 -13.76 -49.30
CA THR A 552 -13.15 -14.44 -49.29
C THR A 552 -12.09 -13.50 -48.67
N VAL A 553 -11.29 -13.92 -47.68
CA VAL A 553 -9.92 -14.51 -47.73
C VAL A 553 -8.93 -13.80 -48.68
N LEU A 554 -7.93 -13.15 -48.07
CA LEU A 554 -6.73 -12.45 -48.58
C LEU A 554 -6.25 -12.83 -50.00
N ASP A 555 -6.02 -11.82 -50.87
CA ASP A 555 -4.71 -11.56 -51.47
C ASP A 555 -4.69 -10.27 -52.33
N TYR A 556 -3.51 -9.65 -52.38
CA TYR A 556 -3.05 -8.46 -53.11
C TYR A 556 -3.04 -7.10 -52.36
N ALA A 557 -1.79 -6.63 -52.20
CA ALA A 557 -1.29 -5.26 -52.17
C ALA A 557 -1.32 -4.45 -50.85
N ALA A 558 -0.10 -4.05 -50.47
CA ALA A 558 0.40 -2.76 -49.96
C ALA A 558 -0.39 -1.95 -48.89
N TYR A 559 0.42 -1.31 -48.04
CA TYR A 559 0.10 -0.50 -46.86
C TYR A 559 -0.70 0.78 -47.18
N PHE A 560 -1.49 1.27 -46.22
CA PHE A 560 -2.27 2.51 -46.29
C PHE A 560 -1.71 3.60 -45.37
N ASP A 561 -1.81 4.86 -45.80
CA ASP A 561 -1.54 6.06 -45.00
C ASP A 561 -2.70 7.05 -45.25
N LEU A 562 -3.43 7.41 -44.19
CA LEU A 562 -4.63 8.25 -44.25
C LEU A 562 -4.34 9.75 -44.35
N ALA A 563 -3.07 10.16 -44.41
CA ALA A 563 -2.70 11.56 -44.57
C ALA A 563 -3.10 12.17 -45.94
N GLU A 564 -3.33 11.35 -46.98
CA GLU A 564 -3.44 11.85 -48.36
C GLU A 564 -4.80 11.64 -49.06
N GLY A 565 -5.82 11.08 -48.41
CA GLY A 565 -7.20 11.16 -48.89
C GLY A 565 -7.48 10.50 -50.26
N HIS A 566 -6.81 9.41 -50.61
CA HIS A 566 -7.13 8.60 -51.80
C HIS A 566 -7.36 7.14 -51.43
N GLY A 567 -8.48 6.55 -51.89
CA GLY A 567 -8.80 5.14 -51.73
C GLY A 567 -8.58 4.32 -53.00
N ILE A 568 -8.16 3.05 -52.86
CA ILE A 568 -8.30 2.07 -53.93
C ILE A 568 -9.65 1.38 -53.73
N PHE A 569 -10.56 1.65 -54.65
CA PHE A 569 -11.87 1.05 -54.74
C PHE A 569 -11.79 0.01 -55.83
N ASN A 570 -12.27 -1.21 -55.57
CA ASN A 570 -12.58 -2.12 -56.68
C ASN A 570 -13.87 -1.60 -57.33
N ILE A 571 -13.72 -0.59 -58.19
CA ILE A 571 -14.80 -0.07 -59.03
C ILE A 571 -14.96 -1.07 -60.17
N ILE A 572 -16.05 -1.83 -60.14
CA ILE A 572 -16.46 -2.66 -61.28
C ILE A 572 -17.41 -1.79 -62.10
N ASP A 573 -16.93 -1.27 -63.24
CA ASP A 573 -17.79 -0.63 -64.23
C ASP A 573 -18.72 -1.67 -64.86
N LEU A 574 -20.04 -1.44 -64.75
CA LEU A 574 -21.00 -2.14 -65.61
C LEU A 574 -21.06 -1.44 -66.98
N PRO A 575 -21.19 -2.20 -68.08
CA PRO A 575 -21.26 -1.60 -69.41
C PRO A 575 -22.46 -0.66 -69.53
N GLU A 576 -22.27 0.44 -70.27
CA GLU A 576 -23.35 1.35 -70.63
C GLU A 576 -24.52 0.56 -71.23
N LYS A 577 -25.72 0.83 -70.73
CA LYS A 577 -26.97 0.31 -71.29
C LYS A 577 -27.00 0.73 -72.76
N HIS A 578 -26.79 -0.21 -73.69
CA HIS A 578 -26.97 0.04 -75.11
C HIS A 578 -28.36 0.66 -75.31
N ARG A 579 -28.40 1.86 -75.88
CA ARG A 579 -29.61 2.42 -76.47
C ARG A 579 -30.01 1.49 -77.62
N GLU A 580 -30.98 0.63 -77.40
CA GLU A 580 -31.77 0.09 -78.50
C GLU A 580 -32.71 1.19 -78.97
N VAL A 581 -32.30 1.87 -80.04
CA VAL A 581 -33.23 2.47 -80.99
C VAL A 581 -32.94 1.76 -82.30
N GLU A 582 -33.86 0.90 -82.75
CA GLU A 582 -34.33 0.95 -84.12
C GLU A 582 -35.64 0.15 -84.28
N GLU A 583 -36.39 0.60 -85.28
CA GLU A 583 -37.80 0.39 -85.53
C GLU A 583 -38.15 -1.05 -85.96
N TYR A 584 -39.42 -1.41 -85.76
CA TYR A 584 -40.03 -2.65 -86.23
C TYR A 584 -39.79 -2.92 -87.74
N PRO A 585 -39.86 -4.20 -88.13
CA PRO A 585 -40.91 -4.57 -89.07
C PRO A 585 -41.86 -5.62 -88.50
N ILE A 586 -43.14 -5.38 -88.77
CA ILE A 586 -44.27 -6.29 -88.59
C ILE A 586 -44.09 -7.48 -89.54
N GLU A 587 -44.17 -8.71 -89.03
CA GLU A 587 -44.67 -9.86 -89.79
C GLU A 587 -45.68 -10.62 -88.94
N GLU A 588 -46.85 -10.80 -89.56
CA GLU A 588 -48.11 -11.29 -89.01
C GLU A 588 -48.05 -12.78 -88.68
N LEU A 589 -48.67 -13.17 -87.56
CA LEU A 589 -49.30 -14.49 -87.44
C LEU A 589 -50.70 -14.35 -86.80
N PRO A 590 -51.66 -15.20 -87.20
CA PRO A 590 -53.10 -14.88 -87.26
C PRO A 590 -53.86 -15.25 -85.96
N PRO A 591 -55.18 -14.99 -85.86
CA PRO A 591 -55.85 -14.68 -84.60
C PRO A 591 -56.11 -15.89 -83.70
N GLN A 592 -56.10 -15.66 -82.38
CA GLN A 592 -56.62 -16.57 -81.37
C GLN A 592 -58.15 -16.65 -81.46
N GLU A 593 -58.67 -17.88 -81.54
CA GLU A 593 -60.05 -18.16 -81.14
C GLU A 593 -60.17 -18.09 -79.61
N ILE A 594 -61.16 -17.32 -79.17
CA ILE A 594 -61.60 -17.17 -77.79
C ILE A 594 -62.70 -18.20 -77.52
N ASP A 595 -62.62 -18.88 -76.39
CA ASP A 595 -63.73 -19.21 -75.48
C ASP A 595 -63.14 -20.08 -74.35
N GLY A 596 -63.35 -19.87 -73.05
CA GLY A 596 -64.19 -18.97 -72.30
C GLY A 596 -64.20 -19.41 -70.83
N SER A 597 -64.83 -18.61 -69.98
CA SER A 597 -65.15 -18.81 -68.54
C SER A 597 -63.97 -18.70 -67.56
N SER A 598 -63.71 -17.51 -67.02
CA SER A 598 -64.43 -16.84 -65.91
C SER A 598 -64.12 -17.45 -64.53
N ASP A 599 -63.08 -16.88 -63.93
CA ASP A 599 -62.99 -16.31 -62.58
C ASP A 599 -63.71 -17.03 -61.42
N VAL A 600 -62.89 -17.36 -60.41
CA VAL A 600 -63.13 -17.34 -58.95
C VAL A 600 -62.08 -18.27 -58.28
N PRO A 601 -61.52 -17.97 -57.09
CA PRO A 601 -61.11 -16.69 -56.47
C PRO A 601 -59.66 -16.84 -55.91
N PRO A 602 -59.24 -16.01 -54.94
CA PRO A 602 -58.99 -16.67 -53.67
C PRO A 602 -59.67 -15.96 -52.50
N GLU A 603 -60.51 -16.75 -51.85
CA GLU A 603 -60.78 -16.64 -50.43
C GLU A 603 -59.46 -16.73 -49.66
N GLN A 604 -59.26 -15.83 -48.72
CA GLN A 604 -58.86 -16.22 -47.38
C GLN A 604 -59.46 -15.22 -46.39
N GLY A 605 -60.61 -15.64 -45.86
CA GLY A 605 -61.15 -15.12 -44.62
C GLY A 605 -60.26 -15.53 -43.45
N HIS A 606 -60.01 -14.52 -42.62
CA HIS A 606 -59.79 -14.52 -41.19
C HIS A 606 -60.17 -15.81 -40.42
N TYR A 607 -59.34 -16.22 -39.47
CA TYR A 607 -59.41 -15.73 -38.09
C TYR A 607 -58.32 -16.40 -37.24
N ASP A 608 -57.46 -15.57 -36.66
CA ASP A 608 -56.80 -15.90 -35.40
C ASP A 608 -57.79 -15.61 -34.27
N ILE A 609 -57.82 -16.52 -33.31
CA ILE A 609 -58.65 -16.48 -32.11
C ILE A 609 -58.13 -15.36 -31.20
N SER A 610 -58.96 -14.35 -30.94
CA SER A 610 -58.82 -13.47 -29.78
C SER A 610 -59.95 -13.77 -28.80
N ASP A 611 -59.60 -14.34 -27.66
CA ASP A 611 -60.45 -14.36 -26.48
C ASP A 611 -60.31 -13.02 -25.74
N GLU A 612 -61.45 -12.32 -25.65
CA GLU A 612 -62.09 -11.89 -24.39
C GLU A 612 -61.21 -11.22 -23.31
N LYS A 613 -61.54 -10.04 -22.75
CA LYS A 613 -62.85 -9.61 -22.22
C LYS A 613 -62.80 -8.13 -21.75
N PRO A 614 -63.86 -7.53 -21.14
CA PRO A 614 -64.34 -6.20 -21.50
C PRO A 614 -64.20 -5.18 -20.36
N THR A 615 -64.64 -3.97 -20.69
CA THR A 615 -64.98 -2.83 -19.83
C THR A 615 -65.61 -3.16 -18.46
N SER A 616 -65.17 -2.42 -17.46
CA SER A 616 -66.03 -1.52 -16.66
C SER A 616 -65.34 -0.17 -16.52
#